data_AF-A0A2R7MMD1-F1
#
_entry.id   AF-A0A2R7MMD1-F1
#
_cell.length_a   1.000
_cell.length_b   1.000
_cell.length_c   1.000
_cell.angle_alpha   90.00
_cell.angle_beta   90.00
_cell.angle_gamma   90.00
#
_symmetry.space_group_name_H-M   'P 1'
#
loop_
_entity.id
_entity.type
_entity.pdbx_description
1 polymer ?
#
loop_
_entity_poly.entity_id
_entity_poly.type
_entity_poly.pdbx_seq_one_letter_code
_entity_poly.pdbx_strand_id
1 'polypeptide(L)'
;MIPAARGALVAVAAMVATLLVPAPASAHADDGVPISGAGSTWSQNALDRWRRDVALDLGMTVNYSGTGSAAGRRDFIFQTVDFAVSEVPFQAQPEDGGPPQIPTTSYAYVPLVAGGTALMYNLKIGGVRVTDLRLSGPVIARIFSGQITTWNDPAIQADNPAVVMPDRPIIPVVRADGSGSSAQFTGWMADRYPNIWTYGARSQFPLINGSFTGQNGSLGVAGYVSQNYGEGAITYVETSYATRAGFPVAKVLNDAGYYVAPASSAVSVALSSAKGGADGILDLRGVHRSTDPRSYPISSVSYMIVPTETTKIFTADKGRTLSRFLEYALCEGQQTLSGSGYAPLPLPVAQTAPQLISRIPGATKMVDLDGCRTPMFAAGDTATDNLLLRTAPMPPETDRYAGPATRPDEVEGVDVSATVTASDLFQLTAPASSAVDFGDVGRGSAEVARSLGRFSVVDDRNRLGGWNLQLSVSDFVGTDDPDRRFSSSFLGIAPREMAHQDGVTIAEAQEVGQAIYPMNLATGERGTSTTLAGATFDADLRLRVPGDASAGAYRSMLTLTLIGR
;
A
#
# COMPACT_ATOMS: atom_id res chain seq x y z
N MET A 1 -55.21 -55.29 -62.74
CA MET A 1 -56.63 -55.36 -63.11
C MET A 1 -57.45 -54.68 -62.04
N ILE A 2 -58.18 -53.64 -62.43
CA ILE A 2 -59.12 -52.81 -61.66
C ILE A 2 -60.28 -53.72 -61.18
N PRO A 3 -60.84 -53.59 -59.95
CA PRO A 3 -61.82 -52.53 -59.71
C PRO A 3 -61.93 -51.89 -58.33
N ALA A 4 -62.45 -50.67 -58.41
CA ALA A 4 -62.97 -49.83 -57.35
C ALA A 4 -64.19 -50.44 -56.65
N ALA A 5 -64.38 -50.09 -55.38
CA ALA A 5 -65.68 -50.16 -54.72
C ALA A 5 -65.91 -48.88 -53.90
N ARG A 6 -67.02 -48.22 -54.22
CA ARG A 6 -67.60 -47.06 -53.54
C ARG A 6 -68.06 -47.46 -52.14
N GLY A 7 -67.82 -46.61 -51.14
CA GLY A 7 -68.34 -46.72 -49.78
C GLY A 7 -68.72 -45.35 -49.24
N ALA A 8 -69.88 -45.27 -48.59
CA ALA A 8 -70.72 -44.09 -48.40
C ALA A 8 -70.20 -43.04 -47.39
N LEU A 9 -70.70 -41.81 -47.55
CA LEU A 9 -70.65 -40.73 -46.57
C LEU A 9 -71.30 -41.15 -45.24
N VAL A 10 -70.59 -40.89 -44.14
CA VAL A 10 -71.18 -40.58 -42.85
C VAL A 10 -70.60 -39.23 -42.40
N ALA A 11 -71.47 -38.23 -42.33
CA ALA A 11 -71.12 -36.90 -41.85
C ALA A 11 -71.00 -36.92 -40.32
N VAL A 12 -69.79 -36.75 -39.82
CA VAL A 12 -69.53 -36.44 -38.40
C VAL A 12 -69.11 -34.98 -38.34
N ALA A 13 -70.01 -34.13 -37.84
CA ALA A 13 -69.69 -32.74 -37.52
C ALA A 13 -68.82 -32.71 -36.26
N ALA A 14 -67.50 -32.65 -36.44
CA ALA A 14 -66.57 -32.38 -35.35
C ALA A 14 -66.44 -30.86 -35.17
N MET A 15 -66.91 -30.35 -34.01
CA MET A 15 -66.54 -29.01 -33.55
C MET A 15 -65.03 -28.97 -33.30
N VAL A 16 -64.29 -28.31 -34.19
CA VAL A 16 -62.90 -27.94 -33.94
C VAL A 16 -62.93 -26.73 -33.01
N ALA A 17 -62.75 -26.97 -31.71
CA ALA A 17 -62.37 -25.91 -30.79
C ALA A 17 -60.93 -25.50 -31.13
N THR A 18 -60.79 -24.35 -31.78
CA THR A 18 -59.50 -23.67 -31.97
C THR A 18 -58.96 -23.27 -30.60
N LEU A 19 -58.14 -24.13 -30.01
CA LEU A 19 -57.21 -23.75 -28.95
C LEU A 19 -56.28 -22.69 -29.53
N LEU A 20 -56.52 -21.42 -29.19
CA LEU A 20 -55.52 -20.37 -29.32
C LEU A 20 -54.34 -20.76 -28.42
N VAL A 21 -53.33 -21.38 -29.02
CA VAL A 21 -52.00 -21.47 -28.40
C VAL A 21 -51.47 -20.04 -28.39
N PRO A 22 -51.23 -19.41 -27.21
CA PRO A 22 -50.57 -18.12 -27.19
C PRO A 22 -49.19 -18.31 -27.83
N ALA A 23 -48.92 -17.57 -28.90
CA ALA A 23 -47.59 -17.49 -29.48
C ALA A 23 -46.62 -17.08 -28.35
N PRO A 24 -45.45 -17.72 -28.21
CA PRO A 24 -44.46 -17.25 -27.26
C PRO A 24 -44.17 -15.78 -27.58
N ALA A 25 -44.31 -14.91 -26.57
CA ALA A 25 -43.88 -13.53 -26.69
C ALA A 25 -42.44 -13.55 -27.19
N SER A 26 -42.19 -12.94 -28.35
CA SER A 26 -40.84 -12.77 -28.86
C SER A 26 -40.06 -12.02 -27.78
N ALA A 27 -39.07 -12.67 -27.16
CA ALA A 27 -38.08 -11.97 -26.36
C ALA A 27 -37.48 -10.91 -27.30
N HIS A 28 -37.71 -9.64 -26.99
CA HIS A 28 -37.11 -8.54 -27.75
C HIS A 28 -35.60 -8.69 -27.62
N ALA A 29 -34.95 -9.17 -28.68
CA ALA A 29 -33.49 -9.09 -28.81
C ALA A 29 -33.11 -7.62 -28.68
N ASP A 30 -32.13 -7.29 -27.85
CA ASP A 30 -31.66 -5.91 -27.72
C ASP A 30 -31.13 -5.41 -29.07
N ASP A 31 -31.76 -4.34 -29.59
CA ASP A 31 -31.35 -3.61 -30.79
C ASP A 31 -29.98 -2.90 -30.62
N GLY A 32 -29.33 -3.06 -29.47
CA GLY A 32 -28.05 -2.45 -29.12
C GLY A 32 -26.89 -2.85 -30.03
N VAL A 33 -25.95 -1.92 -30.23
CA VAL A 33 -24.72 -2.16 -30.99
C VAL A 33 -23.65 -2.81 -30.12
N PRO A 34 -22.73 -3.63 -30.69
CA PRO A 34 -21.65 -4.24 -29.93
C PRO A 34 -20.74 -3.22 -29.25
N ILE A 35 -20.32 -3.53 -28.03
CA ILE A 35 -19.33 -2.77 -27.26
C ILE A 35 -18.10 -3.64 -26.97
N SER A 36 -16.93 -3.01 -26.92
CA SER A 36 -15.65 -3.69 -26.66
C SER A 36 -14.88 -3.02 -25.55
N GLY A 37 -14.44 -3.78 -24.56
CA GLY A 37 -13.62 -3.29 -23.45
C GLY A 37 -12.34 -4.10 -23.24
N ALA A 38 -11.41 -3.53 -22.47
CA ALA A 38 -10.18 -4.22 -22.10
C ALA A 38 -9.70 -3.85 -20.68
N GLY A 39 -8.80 -4.65 -20.13
CA GLY A 39 -8.08 -4.31 -18.91
C GLY A 39 -7.97 -5.45 -17.93
N SER A 40 -8.41 -5.20 -16.70
CA SER A 40 -8.22 -6.08 -15.55
C SER A 40 -8.51 -7.56 -15.82
N THR A 41 -7.52 -8.40 -15.57
CA THR A 41 -7.71 -9.85 -15.43
C THR A 41 -8.32 -10.21 -14.07
N TRP A 42 -8.30 -9.30 -13.09
CA TRP A 42 -8.88 -9.55 -11.78
C TRP A 42 -10.41 -9.62 -11.85
N SER A 43 -11.05 -8.80 -12.70
CA SER A 43 -12.51 -8.78 -12.93
C SER A 43 -12.99 -9.67 -14.06
N GLN A 44 -12.06 -10.29 -14.79
CA GLN A 44 -12.37 -10.98 -16.04
C GLN A 44 -13.34 -12.16 -15.87
N ASN A 45 -13.23 -12.94 -14.79
CA ASN A 45 -14.10 -14.10 -14.58
C ASN A 45 -15.57 -13.71 -14.35
N ALA A 46 -15.82 -12.56 -13.69
CA ALA A 46 -17.16 -11.99 -13.51
C ALA A 46 -17.70 -11.42 -14.83
N LEU A 47 -16.89 -10.62 -15.54
CA LEU A 47 -17.25 -10.07 -16.85
C LEU A 47 -17.55 -11.17 -17.87
N ASP A 48 -16.76 -12.25 -17.88
CA ASP A 48 -16.96 -13.41 -18.73
C ASP A 48 -18.29 -14.11 -18.46
N ARG A 49 -18.72 -14.15 -17.19
CA ARG A 49 -20.03 -14.66 -16.83
C ARG A 49 -21.13 -13.74 -17.35
N TRP A 50 -21.07 -12.46 -17.01
CA TRP A 50 -22.11 -11.51 -17.38
C TRP A 50 -22.26 -11.31 -18.88
N ARG A 51 -21.15 -11.24 -19.63
CA ARG A 51 -21.23 -11.12 -21.10
C ARG A 51 -21.88 -12.33 -21.76
N ARG A 52 -21.74 -13.54 -21.19
CA ARG A 52 -22.47 -14.73 -21.65
C ARG A 52 -23.94 -14.62 -21.31
N ASP A 53 -24.26 -14.21 -20.08
CA ASP A 53 -25.64 -14.12 -19.61
C ASP A 53 -26.42 -13.07 -20.42
N VAL A 54 -25.89 -11.86 -20.63
CA VAL A 54 -26.58 -10.84 -21.45
C VAL A 54 -26.64 -11.18 -22.94
N ALA A 55 -25.70 -11.98 -23.46
CA ALA A 55 -25.78 -12.47 -24.82
C ALA A 55 -26.92 -13.49 -24.99
N LEU A 56 -27.12 -14.37 -24.00
CA LEU A 56 -28.19 -15.37 -24.00
C LEU A 56 -29.56 -14.75 -23.71
N ASP A 57 -29.64 -13.91 -22.67
CA ASP A 57 -30.90 -13.43 -22.11
C ASP A 57 -31.40 -12.17 -22.82
N LEU A 58 -30.49 -11.33 -23.31
CA LEU A 58 -30.79 -10.01 -23.85
C LEU A 58 -30.30 -9.81 -25.29
N GLY A 59 -29.57 -10.76 -25.87
CA GLY A 59 -29.00 -10.62 -27.22
C GLY A 59 -27.86 -9.59 -27.32
N MET A 60 -27.35 -9.08 -26.20
CA MET A 60 -26.29 -8.07 -26.19
C MET A 60 -24.92 -8.68 -26.53
N THR A 61 -24.13 -7.97 -27.35
CA THR A 61 -22.73 -8.34 -27.61
C THR A 61 -21.78 -7.46 -26.82
N VAL A 62 -21.12 -8.05 -25.82
CA VAL A 62 -20.09 -7.40 -25.00
C VAL A 62 -18.75 -8.13 -25.19
N ASN A 63 -17.81 -7.50 -25.89
CA ASN A 63 -16.46 -8.02 -26.05
C ASN A 63 -15.57 -7.54 -24.91
N TYR A 64 -14.72 -8.42 -24.40
CA TYR A 64 -13.77 -8.08 -23.34
C TYR A 64 -12.43 -8.79 -23.51
N SER A 65 -11.33 -8.06 -23.33
CA SER A 65 -9.97 -8.57 -23.37
C SER A 65 -9.25 -8.32 -22.04
N GLY A 66 -8.94 -9.39 -21.31
CA GLY A 66 -8.14 -9.31 -20.07
C GLY A 66 -6.65 -9.16 -20.38
N THR A 67 -6.17 -7.91 -20.39
CA THR A 67 -4.79 -7.53 -20.76
C THR A 67 -4.00 -6.92 -19.60
N GLY A 68 -4.61 -6.79 -18.43
CA GLY A 68 -4.05 -6.09 -17.28
C GLY A 68 -4.56 -4.65 -17.16
N SER A 69 -4.70 -4.18 -15.92
CA SER A 69 -5.35 -2.91 -15.57
C SER A 69 -4.61 -1.69 -16.18
N ALA A 70 -3.28 -1.75 -16.29
CA ALA A 70 -2.48 -0.69 -16.94
C ALA A 70 -2.72 -0.65 -18.47
N ALA A 71 -2.79 -1.82 -19.12
CA ALA A 71 -3.07 -1.90 -20.55
C ALA A 71 -4.47 -1.39 -20.89
N GLY A 72 -5.49 -1.78 -20.12
CA GLY A 72 -6.86 -1.29 -20.31
C GLY A 72 -6.98 0.23 -20.18
N ARG A 73 -6.33 0.85 -19.19
CA ARG A 73 -6.28 2.32 -19.06
C ARG A 73 -5.66 2.98 -20.30
N ARG A 74 -4.56 2.43 -20.79
CA ARG A 74 -3.90 2.94 -22.01
C ARG A 74 -4.81 2.80 -23.24
N ASP A 75 -5.47 1.66 -23.40
CA ASP A 75 -6.38 1.40 -24.51
C ASP A 75 -7.60 2.35 -24.48
N PHE A 76 -8.10 2.70 -23.29
CA PHE A 76 -9.11 3.73 -23.10
C PHE A 76 -8.62 5.12 -23.51
N ILE A 77 -7.43 5.53 -23.06
CA ILE A 77 -6.82 6.84 -23.41
C ILE A 77 -6.65 6.97 -24.93
N PHE A 78 -6.24 5.90 -25.60
CA PHE A 78 -6.08 5.87 -27.05
C PHE A 78 -7.39 5.63 -27.82
N GLN A 79 -8.52 5.53 -27.12
CA GLN A 79 -9.83 5.31 -27.72
C GLN A 79 -9.83 4.09 -28.68
N THR A 80 -9.19 2.99 -28.27
CA THR A 80 -9.22 1.71 -29.00
C THR A 80 -10.29 0.77 -28.46
N VAL A 81 -10.86 1.10 -27.29
CA VAL A 81 -11.95 0.38 -26.62
C VAL A 81 -13.01 1.35 -26.11
N ASP A 82 -14.26 0.88 -26.03
CA ASP A 82 -15.43 1.64 -25.59
C ASP A 82 -15.43 1.88 -24.07
N PHE A 83 -14.85 0.96 -23.30
CA PHE A 83 -14.69 1.06 -21.85
C PHE A 83 -13.43 0.32 -21.42
N ALA A 84 -12.93 0.63 -20.22
CA ALA A 84 -11.85 -0.15 -19.60
C ALA A 84 -12.26 -0.64 -18.20
N VAL A 85 -11.55 -1.65 -17.69
CA VAL A 85 -11.76 -2.12 -16.32
C VAL A 85 -10.44 -2.11 -15.56
N SER A 86 -10.45 -1.51 -14.38
CA SER A 86 -9.24 -1.23 -13.60
C SER A 86 -9.54 -1.12 -12.11
N GLU A 87 -8.62 -1.60 -11.28
CA GLU A 87 -8.64 -1.41 -9.82
C GLU A 87 -7.79 -0.22 -9.38
N VAL A 88 -7.16 0.47 -10.34
CA VAL A 88 -6.27 1.61 -10.09
C VAL A 88 -6.72 2.76 -10.99
N PRO A 89 -6.84 3.98 -10.47
CA PRO A 89 -7.16 5.14 -11.29
C PRO A 89 -6.06 5.43 -12.32
N PHE A 90 -6.32 6.41 -13.20
CA PHE A 90 -5.29 6.93 -14.07
C PHE A 90 -4.16 7.55 -13.23
N GLN A 91 -2.92 7.21 -13.59
CA GLN A 91 -1.74 7.59 -12.81
C GLN A 91 -1.11 8.88 -13.36
N ALA A 92 -0.99 9.90 -12.49
CA ALA A 92 -0.24 11.11 -12.81
C ALA A 92 1.27 10.83 -13.01
N GLN A 93 1.79 9.81 -12.33
CA GLN A 93 3.16 9.32 -12.46
C GLN A 93 3.13 7.79 -12.63
N PRO A 94 3.02 7.29 -13.87
CA PRO A 94 3.03 5.86 -14.14
C PRO A 94 4.36 5.20 -13.73
N GLU A 95 4.27 4.00 -13.18
CA GLU A 95 5.44 3.25 -12.67
C GLU A 95 6.36 2.75 -13.80
N ASP A 96 5.83 2.63 -15.01
CA ASP A 96 6.57 2.20 -16.21
C ASP A 96 7.40 3.34 -16.84
N GLY A 97 7.42 4.53 -16.23
CA GLY A 97 8.10 5.71 -16.75
C GLY A 97 7.38 6.37 -17.93
N GLY A 98 6.15 5.95 -18.24
CA GLY A 98 5.32 6.57 -19.26
C GLY A 98 4.86 7.99 -18.90
N PRO A 99 4.32 8.75 -19.88
CA PRO A 99 3.76 10.06 -19.61
C PRO A 99 2.53 9.96 -18.68
N PRO A 100 2.19 11.03 -17.92
CA PRO A 100 0.98 11.07 -17.12
C PRO A 100 -0.25 10.56 -17.89
N GLN A 101 -1.00 9.65 -17.26
CA GLN A 101 -2.20 9.09 -17.86
C GLN A 101 -3.33 10.12 -17.79
N ILE A 102 -3.47 10.91 -18.85
CA ILE A 102 -4.48 11.96 -18.96
C ILE A 102 -5.42 11.58 -20.11
N PRO A 103 -6.61 11.02 -19.81
CA PRO A 103 -7.62 10.79 -20.83
C PRO A 103 -8.03 12.10 -21.51
N THR A 104 -8.20 12.06 -22.83
CA THR A 104 -8.65 13.21 -23.62
C THR A 104 -10.17 13.38 -23.62
N THR A 105 -10.89 12.45 -23.01
CA THR A 105 -12.35 12.41 -22.97
C THR A 105 -12.87 12.36 -21.56
N SER A 106 -13.99 13.02 -21.29
CA SER A 106 -14.67 12.95 -19.99
C SER A 106 -15.07 11.50 -19.64
N TYR A 107 -14.85 11.10 -18.38
CA TYR A 107 -15.07 9.73 -17.93
C TYR A 107 -15.57 9.66 -16.48
N ALA A 108 -16.04 8.47 -16.09
CA ALA A 108 -16.38 8.13 -14.71
C ALA A 108 -15.86 6.72 -14.33
N TYR A 109 -15.60 6.51 -13.04
CA TYR A 109 -15.27 5.21 -12.47
C TYR A 109 -16.50 4.58 -11.83
N VAL A 110 -17.14 3.63 -12.50
CA VAL A 110 -18.31 2.92 -11.97
C VAL A 110 -17.84 1.69 -11.20
N PRO A 111 -18.06 1.58 -9.88
CA PRO A 111 -17.78 0.35 -9.14
C PRO A 111 -18.57 -0.81 -9.74
N LEU A 112 -17.88 -1.91 -10.01
CA LEU A 112 -18.42 -3.01 -10.79
C LEU A 112 -18.46 -4.32 -10.02
N VAL A 113 -17.32 -4.76 -9.49
CA VAL A 113 -17.18 -6.06 -8.82
C VAL A 113 -16.39 -5.90 -7.53
N ALA A 114 -16.88 -6.49 -6.45
CA ALA A 114 -16.15 -6.62 -5.20
C ALA A 114 -15.49 -8.01 -5.11
N GLY A 115 -14.38 -8.09 -4.37
CA GLY A 115 -13.63 -9.33 -4.26
C GLY A 115 -12.54 -9.28 -3.21
N GLY A 116 -12.15 -10.46 -2.75
CA GLY A 116 -10.99 -10.64 -1.88
C GLY A 116 -9.76 -10.92 -2.74
N THR A 117 -8.68 -10.20 -2.49
CA THR A 117 -7.37 -10.63 -2.99
C THR A 117 -6.90 -11.80 -2.14
N ALA A 118 -7.15 -13.01 -2.64
CA ALA A 118 -6.87 -14.26 -1.99
C ALA A 118 -5.40 -14.65 -2.13
N LEU A 119 -4.84 -15.19 -1.04
CA LEU A 119 -3.51 -15.77 -1.03
C LEU A 119 -3.58 -17.26 -1.37
N MET A 120 -3.58 -17.58 -2.67
CA MET A 120 -3.58 -18.96 -3.15
C MET A 120 -2.18 -19.58 -2.95
N TYR A 121 -2.12 -20.79 -2.41
CA TYR A 121 -0.86 -21.46 -2.12
C TYR A 121 -0.90 -22.95 -2.48
N ASN A 122 0.29 -23.53 -2.65
CA ASN A 122 0.48 -24.96 -2.84
C ASN A 122 1.52 -25.45 -1.84
N LEU A 123 1.06 -26.01 -0.73
CA LEU A 123 1.90 -26.51 0.36
C LEU A 123 1.45 -27.90 0.77
N LYS A 124 2.40 -28.79 1.04
CA LYS A 124 2.13 -30.12 1.58
C LYS A 124 2.97 -30.39 2.81
N ILE A 125 2.41 -31.18 3.73
CA ILE A 125 3.08 -31.68 4.93
C ILE A 125 2.84 -33.18 4.97
N GLY A 126 3.92 -33.97 5.02
CA GLY A 126 3.81 -35.44 4.93
C GLY A 126 3.11 -35.93 3.67
N GLY A 127 3.21 -35.20 2.55
CA GLY A 127 2.54 -35.51 1.28
C GLY A 127 1.06 -35.12 1.20
N VAL A 128 0.47 -34.60 2.29
CA VAL A 128 -0.92 -34.14 2.33
C VAL A 128 -0.98 -32.63 2.11
N ARG A 129 -1.91 -32.17 1.28
CA ARG A 129 -2.09 -30.73 1.01
C ARG A 129 -2.62 -30.01 2.24
N VAL A 130 -1.97 -28.91 2.59
CA VAL A 130 -2.47 -27.99 3.62
C VAL A 130 -3.67 -27.24 3.05
N THR A 131 -4.78 -27.17 3.79
CA THR A 131 -6.01 -26.50 3.35
C THR A 131 -6.49 -25.41 4.30
N ASP A 132 -5.87 -25.28 5.48
CA ASP A 132 -6.26 -24.33 6.53
C ASP A 132 -5.08 -23.48 7.00
N LEU A 133 -4.24 -23.05 6.06
CA LEU A 133 -3.13 -22.13 6.34
C LEU A 133 -3.66 -20.79 6.83
N ARG A 134 -3.07 -20.31 7.93
CA ARG A 134 -3.35 -19.01 8.55
C ARG A 134 -2.12 -18.12 8.40
N LEU A 135 -2.33 -16.86 8.03
CA LEU A 135 -1.25 -15.89 7.92
C LEU A 135 -1.70 -14.55 8.49
N SER A 136 -0.88 -13.97 9.36
CA SER A 136 -1.01 -12.59 9.82
C SER A 136 -0.49 -11.63 8.76
N GLY A 137 -0.98 -10.40 8.77
CA GLY A 137 -0.56 -9.42 7.77
C GLY A 137 0.93 -9.05 7.78
N PRO A 138 1.61 -8.95 8.94
CA PRO A 138 3.07 -8.80 8.98
C PRO A 138 3.80 -9.97 8.32
N VAL A 139 3.35 -11.22 8.53
CA VAL A 139 3.92 -12.41 7.88
C VAL A 139 3.74 -12.33 6.37
N ILE A 140 2.55 -11.96 5.90
CA ILE A 140 2.27 -11.77 4.47
C ILE A 140 3.21 -10.71 3.88
N ALA A 141 3.33 -9.54 4.53
CA ALA A 141 4.20 -8.47 4.07
C ALA A 141 5.67 -8.92 4.01
N ARG A 142 6.16 -9.67 5.01
CA ARG A 142 7.52 -10.19 5.05
C ARG A 142 7.78 -11.28 4.00
N ILE A 143 6.81 -12.13 3.69
CA ILE A 143 6.92 -13.10 2.59
C ILE A 143 7.10 -12.35 1.27
N PHE A 144 6.23 -11.38 0.98
CA PHE A 144 6.23 -10.69 -0.30
C PHE A 144 7.30 -9.59 -0.41
N SER A 145 7.92 -9.17 0.70
CA SER A 145 9.15 -8.36 0.72
C SER A 145 10.43 -9.21 0.74
N GLY A 146 10.33 -10.54 0.74
CA GLY A 146 11.47 -11.46 0.72
C GLY A 146 12.23 -11.59 2.04
N GLN A 147 11.67 -11.11 3.16
CA GLN A 147 12.25 -11.23 4.50
C GLN A 147 11.99 -12.63 5.11
N ILE A 148 10.83 -13.23 4.82
CA ILE A 148 10.53 -14.63 5.16
C ILE A 148 10.66 -15.47 3.89
N THR A 149 11.54 -16.47 3.92
CA THR A 149 11.93 -17.25 2.73
C THR A 149 11.67 -18.75 2.83
N THR A 150 11.31 -19.26 4.01
CA THR A 150 10.99 -20.68 4.24
C THR A 150 9.68 -20.83 5.03
N TRP A 151 8.93 -21.90 4.77
CA TRP A 151 7.62 -22.14 5.38
C TRP A 151 7.68 -22.45 6.88
N ASN A 152 8.81 -22.94 7.39
CA ASN A 152 9.06 -23.20 8.81
C ASN A 152 9.55 -21.96 9.59
N ASP A 153 9.49 -20.77 9.00
CA ASP A 153 9.83 -19.54 9.70
C ASP A 153 9.03 -19.43 11.01
N PRO A 154 9.65 -19.03 12.14
CA PRO A 154 8.99 -18.95 13.43
C PRO A 154 7.70 -18.12 13.43
N ALA A 155 7.62 -17.07 12.60
CA ALA A 155 6.43 -16.24 12.51
C ALA A 155 5.26 -16.96 11.81
N ILE A 156 5.54 -17.74 10.74
CA ILE A 156 4.52 -18.61 10.11
C ILE A 156 4.08 -19.71 11.08
N GLN A 157 5.03 -20.29 11.81
CA GLN A 157 4.75 -21.32 12.81
C GLN A 157 3.87 -20.79 13.95
N ALA A 158 4.07 -19.54 14.38
CA ALA A 158 3.25 -18.88 15.40
C ALA A 158 1.79 -18.70 14.95
N ASP A 159 1.55 -18.43 13.67
CA ASP A 159 0.19 -18.32 13.11
C ASP A 159 -0.50 -19.70 12.98
N ASN A 160 0.26 -20.79 13.00
CA ASN A 160 -0.21 -22.15 12.74
C ASN A 160 0.27 -23.17 13.81
N PRO A 161 -0.03 -22.97 15.12
CA PRO A 161 0.55 -23.76 16.21
C PRO A 161 0.13 -25.24 16.21
N ALA A 162 -0.96 -25.59 15.54
CA ALA A 162 -1.48 -26.95 15.45
C ALA A 162 -0.74 -27.83 14.42
N VAL A 163 0.17 -27.25 13.62
CA VAL A 163 0.81 -27.91 12.50
C VAL A 163 2.32 -27.66 12.55
N VAL A 164 3.13 -28.71 12.35
CA VAL A 164 4.58 -28.57 12.20
C VAL A 164 4.88 -28.13 10.78
N MET A 165 5.37 -26.90 10.61
CA MET A 165 5.65 -26.36 9.29
C MET A 165 6.88 -27.01 8.64
N PRO A 166 6.86 -27.27 7.32
CA PRO A 166 7.94 -27.96 6.64
C PRO A 166 9.10 -26.99 6.34
N ASP A 167 10.33 -27.49 6.37
CA ASP A 167 11.52 -26.79 5.87
C ASP A 167 11.51 -26.73 4.33
N ARG A 168 10.59 -25.94 3.80
CA ARG A 168 10.33 -25.79 2.36
C ARG A 168 10.56 -24.33 1.99
N PRO A 169 11.37 -24.04 0.94
CA PRO A 169 11.47 -22.69 0.42
C PRO A 169 10.11 -22.15 -0.05
N ILE A 170 9.85 -20.88 0.26
CA ILE A 170 8.68 -20.16 -0.25
C ILE A 170 9.02 -19.64 -1.65
N ILE A 171 8.09 -19.82 -2.58
CA ILE A 171 8.20 -19.28 -3.94
C ILE A 171 7.07 -18.26 -4.14
N PRO A 172 7.31 -16.96 -3.90
CA PRO A 172 6.33 -15.94 -4.22
C PRO A 172 6.15 -15.85 -5.74
N VAL A 173 4.93 -16.06 -6.20
CA VAL A 173 4.55 -15.95 -7.61
C VAL A 173 3.77 -14.65 -7.78
N VAL A 174 4.34 -13.73 -8.55
CA VAL A 174 3.85 -12.35 -8.67
C VAL A 174 3.53 -12.02 -10.11
N ARG A 175 2.76 -10.95 -10.31
CA ARG A 175 2.40 -10.47 -11.65
C ARG A 175 3.59 -9.79 -12.30
N ALA A 176 3.91 -10.19 -13.52
CA ALA A 176 4.95 -9.56 -14.35
C ALA A 176 4.40 -8.40 -15.21
N ASP A 177 3.08 -8.35 -15.41
CA ASP A 177 2.37 -7.30 -16.15
C ASP A 177 1.81 -6.21 -15.23
N GLY A 178 1.50 -5.03 -15.81
CA GLY A 178 0.90 -3.90 -15.09
C GLY A 178 -0.51 -4.23 -14.57
N SER A 179 -0.58 -4.58 -13.29
CA SER A 179 -1.67 -5.35 -12.68
C SER A 179 -2.36 -4.56 -11.57
N GLY A 180 -3.69 -4.43 -11.65
CA GLY A 180 -4.46 -3.82 -10.57
C GLY A 180 -4.55 -4.71 -9.33
N SER A 181 -4.42 -6.04 -9.47
CA SER A 181 -4.30 -6.96 -8.33
C SER A 181 -3.01 -6.69 -7.54
N SER A 182 -1.92 -6.38 -8.24
CA SER A 182 -0.65 -6.02 -7.63
C SER A 182 -0.76 -4.70 -6.91
N ALA A 183 -1.42 -3.70 -7.51
CA ALA A 183 -1.63 -2.41 -6.87
C ALA A 183 -2.51 -2.49 -5.62
N GLN A 184 -3.59 -3.28 -5.64
CA GLN A 184 -4.43 -3.52 -4.45
C GLN A 184 -3.62 -4.21 -3.35
N PHE A 185 -2.89 -5.27 -3.69
CA PHE A 185 -2.14 -6.06 -2.71
C PHE A 185 -0.97 -5.26 -2.10
N THR A 186 -0.15 -4.63 -2.94
CA THR A 186 0.97 -3.79 -2.49
C THR A 186 0.51 -2.50 -1.84
N GLY A 187 -0.63 -1.94 -2.26
CA GLY A 187 -1.27 -0.80 -1.60
C GLY A 187 -1.76 -1.14 -0.21
N TRP A 188 -2.39 -2.30 -0.02
CA TRP A 188 -2.73 -2.82 1.30
C TRP A 188 -1.48 -3.02 2.17
N MET A 189 -0.40 -3.59 1.63
CA MET A 189 0.86 -3.73 2.38
C MET A 189 1.48 -2.37 2.74
N ALA A 190 1.49 -1.41 1.82
CA ALA A 190 2.02 -0.07 2.05
C ALA A 190 1.24 0.71 3.11
N ASP A 191 -0.08 0.56 3.12
CA ASP A 191 -0.98 1.22 4.07
C ASP A 191 -0.92 0.58 5.46
N ARG A 192 -0.86 -0.76 5.52
CA ARG A 192 -0.95 -1.50 6.79
C ARG A 192 0.41 -1.78 7.43
N TYR A 193 1.46 -1.95 6.62
CA TYR A 193 2.78 -2.37 7.06
C TYR A 193 3.90 -1.52 6.41
N PRO A 194 3.85 -0.17 6.52
CA PRO A 194 4.81 0.72 5.84
C PRO A 194 6.27 0.52 6.29
N ASN A 195 6.50 -0.07 7.48
CA ASN A 195 7.82 -0.42 7.98
C ASN A 195 8.39 -1.71 7.38
N ILE A 196 7.55 -2.58 6.82
CA ILE A 196 7.95 -3.83 6.14
C ILE A 196 7.94 -3.63 4.63
N TRP A 197 6.90 -2.98 4.09
CA TRP A 197 6.71 -2.73 2.67
C TRP A 197 6.91 -1.25 2.34
N THR A 198 8.10 -0.91 1.86
CA THR A 198 8.51 0.48 1.57
C THR A 198 8.36 0.88 0.10
N TYR A 199 7.90 -0.03 -0.76
CA TYR A 199 7.72 0.22 -2.20
C TYR A 199 6.41 0.97 -2.51
N GLY A 200 5.55 1.26 -1.54
CA GLY A 200 4.24 1.87 -1.80
C GLY A 200 3.31 0.97 -2.63
N ALA A 201 2.18 1.53 -3.07
CA ALA A 201 1.28 0.85 -3.99
C ALA A 201 1.90 0.79 -5.39
N ARG A 202 1.89 -0.40 -6.01
CA ARG A 202 2.54 -0.68 -7.29
C ARG A 202 1.70 -1.59 -8.19
N SER A 203 1.35 -1.11 -9.37
CA SER A 203 0.80 -1.92 -10.46
C SER A 203 1.86 -2.86 -11.06
N GLN A 204 3.12 -2.44 -11.10
CA GLN A 204 4.26 -3.28 -11.46
C GLN A 204 4.89 -3.81 -10.18
N PHE A 205 4.69 -5.10 -9.90
CA PHE A 205 5.27 -5.68 -8.69
C PHE A 205 6.80 -5.57 -8.74
N PRO A 206 7.46 -5.01 -7.71
CA PRO A 206 8.90 -4.77 -7.74
C PRO A 206 9.69 -6.08 -7.78
N LEU A 207 10.84 -6.05 -8.43
CA LEU A 207 11.79 -7.15 -8.35
C LEU A 207 12.42 -7.17 -6.96
N ILE A 208 12.01 -8.13 -6.13
CA ILE A 208 12.51 -8.27 -4.75
C ILE A 208 13.85 -8.99 -4.73
N ASN A 209 13.90 -10.23 -5.25
CA ASN A 209 15.11 -11.03 -5.39
C ASN A 209 14.85 -12.21 -6.36
N GLY A 210 15.85 -13.10 -6.53
CA GLY A 210 15.79 -14.22 -7.47
C GLY A 210 14.86 -15.38 -7.11
N SER A 211 14.24 -15.41 -5.92
CA SER A 211 13.30 -16.47 -5.52
C SER A 211 11.86 -16.19 -5.98
N PHE A 212 11.59 -14.99 -6.51
CA PHE A 212 10.28 -14.58 -6.99
C PHE A 212 10.09 -15.01 -8.45
N THR A 213 8.92 -15.57 -8.75
CA THR A 213 8.54 -15.94 -10.12
C THR A 213 7.51 -14.96 -10.66
N GLY A 214 7.83 -14.28 -11.77
CA GLY A 214 6.87 -13.45 -12.50
C GLY A 214 6.02 -14.28 -13.47
N GLN A 215 4.71 -14.05 -13.49
CA GLN A 215 3.79 -14.58 -14.50
C GLN A 215 2.82 -13.50 -14.99
N ASN A 216 2.37 -13.61 -16.24
CA ASN A 216 1.42 -12.65 -16.82
C ASN A 216 -0.02 -13.04 -16.50
N GLY A 217 -0.81 -12.06 -16.07
CA GLY A 217 -2.24 -12.22 -15.81
C GLY A 217 -2.56 -13.10 -14.60
N SER A 218 -3.81 -13.00 -14.12
CA SER A 218 -4.30 -13.81 -12.99
C SER A 218 -4.24 -15.32 -13.28
N LEU A 219 -4.50 -15.72 -14.54
CA LEU A 219 -4.42 -17.12 -14.96
C LEU A 219 -2.99 -17.66 -14.93
N GLY A 220 -1.98 -16.85 -15.31
CA GLY A 220 -0.59 -17.27 -15.30
C GLY A 220 -0.07 -17.54 -13.88
N VAL A 221 -0.34 -16.62 -12.94
CA VAL A 221 0.09 -16.78 -11.54
C VAL A 221 -0.64 -17.96 -10.85
N ALA A 222 -1.96 -18.09 -11.02
CA ALA A 222 -2.73 -19.22 -10.47
C ALA A 222 -2.36 -20.55 -11.14
N GLY A 223 -2.10 -20.50 -12.45
CA GLY A 223 -1.66 -21.63 -13.25
C GLY A 223 -0.33 -22.18 -12.74
N TYR A 224 0.64 -21.32 -12.44
CA TYR A 224 1.94 -21.74 -11.89
C TYR A 224 1.79 -22.41 -10.53
N VAL A 225 1.06 -21.77 -9.59
CA VAL A 225 0.87 -22.32 -8.23
C VAL A 225 0.14 -23.67 -8.28
N SER A 226 -0.79 -23.84 -9.21
CA SER A 226 -1.55 -25.09 -9.33
C SER A 226 -0.78 -26.27 -9.95
N GLN A 227 0.43 -26.06 -10.47
CA GLN A 227 1.24 -27.16 -11.01
C GLN A 227 1.95 -27.97 -9.92
N ASN A 228 2.27 -29.22 -10.23
CA ASN A 228 3.02 -30.09 -9.32
C ASN A 228 4.40 -29.52 -8.93
N TYR A 229 5.07 -28.83 -9.86
CA TYR A 229 6.34 -28.16 -9.58
C TYR A 229 6.17 -26.89 -8.70
N GLY A 230 4.94 -26.38 -8.56
CA GLY A 230 4.60 -25.21 -7.77
C GLY A 230 4.50 -25.48 -6.26
N GLU A 231 4.89 -26.66 -5.79
CA GLU A 231 4.92 -26.94 -4.34
C GLU A 231 5.86 -25.97 -3.62
N GLY A 232 5.40 -25.36 -2.52
CA GLY A 232 6.06 -24.25 -1.83
C GLY A 232 5.65 -22.86 -2.34
N ALA A 233 4.88 -22.75 -3.43
CA ALA A 233 4.50 -21.47 -4.00
C ALA A 233 3.29 -20.82 -3.32
N ILE A 234 3.29 -19.48 -3.32
CA ILE A 234 2.19 -18.62 -2.87
C ILE A 234 2.02 -17.45 -3.84
N THR A 235 0.78 -17.07 -4.14
CA THR A 235 0.44 -15.94 -5.00
C THR A 235 -0.72 -15.14 -4.44
N TYR A 236 -0.98 -13.97 -5.02
CA TYR A 236 -2.17 -13.16 -4.78
C TYR A 236 -3.04 -13.14 -6.05
N VAL A 237 -4.30 -13.52 -5.93
CA VAL A 237 -5.26 -13.56 -7.04
C VAL A 237 -6.63 -13.12 -6.56
N GLU A 238 -7.52 -12.79 -7.50
CA GLU A 238 -8.94 -12.77 -7.16
C GLU A 238 -9.39 -14.21 -6.80
N THR A 239 -10.19 -14.36 -5.74
CA THR A 239 -10.64 -15.65 -5.19
C THR A 239 -11.18 -16.62 -6.25
N SER A 240 -11.90 -16.14 -7.29
CA SER A 240 -12.43 -17.00 -8.35
C SER A 240 -11.37 -17.82 -9.08
N TYR A 241 -10.14 -17.33 -9.18
CA TYR A 241 -9.04 -18.08 -9.80
C TYR A 241 -8.63 -19.28 -8.94
N ALA A 242 -8.54 -19.10 -7.62
CA ALA A 242 -8.25 -20.19 -6.70
C ALA A 242 -9.40 -21.21 -6.66
N THR A 243 -10.65 -20.74 -6.61
CA THR A 243 -11.85 -21.59 -6.66
C THR A 243 -11.89 -22.42 -7.93
N ARG A 244 -11.67 -21.81 -9.11
CA ARG A 244 -11.65 -22.53 -10.40
C ARG A 244 -10.49 -23.50 -10.52
N ALA A 245 -9.34 -23.19 -9.93
CA ALA A 245 -8.20 -24.10 -9.89
C ALA A 245 -8.38 -25.26 -8.89
N GLY A 246 -9.32 -25.15 -7.94
CA GLY A 246 -9.48 -26.12 -6.86
C GLY A 246 -8.33 -26.09 -5.85
N PHE A 247 -7.74 -24.91 -5.63
CA PHE A 247 -6.62 -24.73 -4.70
C PHE A 247 -7.02 -23.95 -3.45
N PRO A 248 -6.40 -24.26 -2.30
CA PRO A 248 -6.68 -23.56 -1.07
C PRO A 248 -6.13 -22.13 -1.08
N VAL A 249 -6.75 -21.29 -0.25
CA VAL A 249 -6.36 -19.91 0.00
C VAL A 249 -6.12 -19.72 1.49
N ALA A 250 -5.16 -18.86 1.86
CA ALA A 250 -4.86 -18.64 3.27
C ALA A 250 -5.97 -17.81 3.93
N LYS A 251 -6.27 -18.13 5.19
CA LYS A 251 -7.04 -17.24 6.07
C LYS A 251 -6.12 -16.13 6.56
N VAL A 252 -6.63 -14.90 6.57
CA VAL A 252 -5.85 -13.71 6.93
C VAL A 252 -6.35 -13.16 8.26
N LEU A 253 -5.43 -12.88 9.18
CA LEU A 253 -5.76 -12.27 10.46
C LEU A 253 -6.32 -10.86 10.25
N ASN A 254 -7.52 -10.60 10.74
CA ASN A 254 -8.14 -9.28 10.73
C ASN A 254 -7.97 -8.54 12.07
N ASP A 255 -8.33 -7.26 12.07
CA ASP A 255 -8.17 -6.35 13.21
C ASP A 255 -9.06 -6.72 14.42
N ALA A 256 -10.05 -7.59 14.21
CA ALA A 256 -10.89 -8.16 15.27
C ALA A 256 -10.29 -9.42 15.92
N GLY A 257 -9.10 -9.85 15.47
CA GLY A 257 -8.41 -11.02 16.01
C GLY A 257 -8.92 -12.36 15.48
N TYR A 258 -9.46 -12.40 14.25
CA TYR A 258 -9.90 -13.64 13.59
C TYR A 258 -9.15 -13.87 12.28
N TYR A 259 -8.76 -15.12 12.02
CA TYR A 259 -8.28 -15.56 10.72
C TYR A 259 -9.46 -15.80 9.78
N VAL A 260 -9.66 -14.92 8.81
CA VAL A 260 -10.83 -14.94 7.93
C VAL A 260 -10.41 -15.32 6.51
N ALA A 261 -11.17 -16.24 5.88
CA ALA A 261 -11.01 -16.58 4.46
C ALA A 261 -11.66 -15.49 3.58
N PRO A 262 -11.26 -15.34 2.30
CA PRO A 262 -11.86 -14.37 1.37
C PRO A 262 -13.25 -14.82 0.86
N ALA A 263 -14.14 -15.18 1.79
CA ALA A 263 -15.52 -15.53 1.49
C ALA A 263 -16.29 -14.31 0.98
N SER A 264 -17.23 -14.52 0.06
CA SER A 264 -18.06 -13.46 -0.53
C SER A 264 -18.68 -12.53 0.53
N SER A 265 -19.32 -13.09 1.56
CA SER A 265 -19.91 -12.31 2.65
C SER A 265 -18.88 -11.53 3.47
N ALA A 266 -17.72 -12.13 3.78
CA ALA A 266 -16.65 -11.48 4.53
C ALA A 266 -16.09 -10.25 3.80
N VAL A 267 -15.98 -10.36 2.48
CA VAL A 267 -15.55 -9.26 1.61
C VAL A 267 -16.58 -8.15 1.56
N SER A 268 -17.86 -8.48 1.34
CA SER A 268 -18.93 -7.47 1.32
C SER A 268 -19.08 -6.78 2.69
N VAL A 269 -18.92 -7.51 3.81
CA VAL A 269 -18.90 -6.92 5.16
C VAL A 269 -17.77 -5.90 5.28
N ALA A 270 -16.54 -6.27 4.89
CA ALA A 270 -15.41 -5.35 4.95
C ALA A 270 -15.69 -4.07 4.13
N LEU A 271 -16.22 -4.22 2.92
CA LEU A 271 -16.54 -3.11 2.01
C LEU A 271 -17.70 -2.21 2.47
N SER A 272 -18.45 -2.61 3.51
CA SER A 272 -19.44 -1.72 4.13
C SER A 272 -18.78 -0.51 4.82
N SER A 273 -17.48 -0.60 5.10
CA SER A 273 -16.66 0.50 5.65
C SER A 273 -16.02 1.39 4.57
N ALA A 274 -16.28 1.14 3.28
CA ALA A 274 -15.76 1.95 2.19
C ALA A 274 -16.41 3.35 2.17
N LYS A 275 -15.62 4.37 1.84
CA LYS A 275 -16.10 5.76 1.73
C LYS A 275 -15.83 6.30 0.33
N GLY A 276 -16.64 7.25 -0.15
CA GLY A 276 -16.36 7.95 -1.40
C GLY A 276 -15.07 8.78 -1.30
N GLY A 277 -14.16 8.61 -2.26
CA GLY A 277 -12.94 9.41 -2.41
C GLY A 277 -13.14 10.62 -3.34
N ALA A 278 -12.16 11.53 -3.33
CA ALA A 278 -12.23 12.80 -4.04
C ALA A 278 -12.11 12.68 -5.58
N ASP A 279 -11.59 11.55 -6.07
CA ASP A 279 -11.33 11.23 -7.48
C ASP A 279 -12.40 10.30 -8.10
N GLY A 280 -13.47 10.01 -7.35
CA GLY A 280 -14.53 9.08 -7.76
C GLY A 280 -14.19 7.61 -7.51
N ILE A 281 -13.05 7.32 -6.86
CA ILE A 281 -12.68 5.98 -6.36
C ILE A 281 -12.99 5.91 -4.86
N LEU A 282 -13.30 4.72 -4.35
CA LEU A 282 -13.53 4.51 -2.92
C LEU A 282 -12.22 4.56 -2.12
N ASP A 283 -12.26 5.22 -0.98
CA ASP A 283 -11.27 5.09 0.10
C ASP A 283 -11.49 3.78 0.85
N LEU A 284 -10.52 2.87 0.76
CA LEU A 284 -10.56 1.53 1.34
C LEU A 284 -9.79 1.43 2.68
N ARG A 285 -9.26 2.53 3.23
CA ARG A 285 -8.51 2.46 4.51
C ARG A 285 -9.32 1.90 5.66
N GLY A 286 -10.62 2.21 5.70
CA GLY A 286 -11.57 1.66 6.68
C GLY A 286 -11.94 0.20 6.40
N VAL A 287 -11.88 -0.24 5.14
CA VAL A 287 -12.10 -1.64 4.73
C VAL A 287 -10.97 -2.52 5.24
N HIS A 288 -9.72 -2.06 5.09
CA HIS A 288 -8.51 -2.77 5.52
C HIS A 288 -8.28 -2.75 7.03
N ARG A 289 -9.05 -1.94 7.77
CA ARG A 289 -9.00 -1.77 9.23
C ARG A 289 -10.33 -2.06 9.91
N SER A 290 -11.19 -2.83 9.25
CA SER A 290 -12.50 -3.17 9.79
C SER A 290 -12.35 -3.99 11.07
N THR A 291 -12.98 -3.54 12.14
CA THR A 291 -13.05 -4.26 13.43
C THR A 291 -14.24 -5.21 13.51
N ASP A 292 -14.98 -5.41 12.40
CA ASP A 292 -15.99 -6.47 12.33
C ASP A 292 -15.29 -7.84 12.24
N PRO A 293 -15.54 -8.78 13.17
CA PRO A 293 -14.94 -10.11 13.17
C PRO A 293 -15.07 -10.87 11.85
N ARG A 294 -16.13 -10.60 11.07
CA ARG A 294 -16.43 -11.28 9.81
C ARG A 294 -15.61 -10.76 8.63
N SER A 295 -14.94 -9.62 8.77
CA SER A 295 -14.33 -8.91 7.66
C SER A 295 -13.05 -9.57 7.14
N TYR A 296 -12.91 -9.63 5.81
CA TYR A 296 -11.65 -10.04 5.17
C TYR A 296 -10.76 -8.81 4.91
N PRO A 297 -9.48 -8.78 5.37
CA PRO A 297 -8.67 -7.56 5.33
C PRO A 297 -8.23 -7.08 3.95
N ILE A 298 -8.05 -8.00 2.99
CA ILE A 298 -7.54 -7.71 1.64
C ILE A 298 -8.71 -7.62 0.64
N SER A 299 -9.81 -7.01 1.08
CA SER A 299 -11.01 -6.76 0.29
C SER A 299 -10.92 -5.48 -0.52
N SER A 300 -11.44 -5.50 -1.74
CA SER A 300 -11.34 -4.38 -2.66
C SER A 300 -12.45 -4.42 -3.73
N VAL A 301 -12.49 -3.38 -4.55
CA VAL A 301 -13.46 -3.22 -5.64
C VAL A 301 -12.74 -2.87 -6.94
N SER A 302 -13.27 -3.35 -8.05
CA SER A 302 -12.85 -2.98 -9.40
C SER A 302 -13.84 -2.05 -10.05
N TYR A 303 -13.34 -1.14 -10.89
CA TYR A 303 -14.12 -0.10 -11.55
C TYR A 303 -14.14 -0.32 -13.05
N MET A 304 -15.31 -0.10 -13.65
CA MET A 304 -15.42 0.14 -15.07
C MET A 304 -15.21 1.64 -15.34
N ILE A 305 -14.22 1.97 -16.16
CA ILE A 305 -13.98 3.32 -16.67
C ILE A 305 -14.88 3.51 -17.89
N VAL A 306 -15.85 4.41 -17.77
CA VAL A 306 -16.88 4.65 -18.78
C VAL A 306 -16.77 6.07 -19.35
N PRO A 307 -16.99 6.29 -20.66
CA PRO A 307 -17.08 7.63 -21.21
C PRO A 307 -18.36 8.34 -20.72
N THR A 308 -18.24 9.62 -20.37
CA THR A 308 -19.40 10.49 -20.04
C THR A 308 -19.69 11.51 -21.14
N GLU A 309 -19.07 11.33 -22.30
CA GLU A 309 -19.31 12.07 -23.53
C GLU A 309 -19.03 11.15 -24.73
N THR A 310 -19.57 11.50 -25.90
CA THR A 310 -19.29 10.73 -27.13
C THR A 310 -17.87 10.98 -27.60
N THR A 311 -17.23 9.96 -28.16
CA THR A 311 -15.85 10.01 -28.64
C THR A 311 -15.77 9.60 -30.11
N LYS A 312 -14.55 9.48 -30.66
CA LYS A 312 -14.35 8.98 -32.03
C LYS A 312 -14.95 7.59 -32.24
N ILE A 313 -14.91 6.74 -31.22
CA ILE A 313 -15.37 5.35 -31.31
C ILE A 313 -16.62 5.07 -30.48
N PHE A 314 -16.95 5.93 -29.52
CA PHE A 314 -18.03 5.74 -28.56
C PHE A 314 -19.23 6.64 -28.89
N THR A 315 -20.31 6.05 -29.38
CA THR A 315 -21.55 6.74 -29.76
C THR A 315 -22.62 6.64 -28.67
N ALA A 316 -23.70 7.41 -28.79
CA ALA A 316 -24.85 7.29 -27.90
C ALA A 316 -25.50 5.89 -27.95
N ASP A 317 -25.49 5.21 -29.10
CA ASP A 317 -26.01 3.83 -29.21
C ASP A 317 -25.13 2.84 -28.43
N LYS A 318 -23.80 3.00 -28.50
CA LYS A 318 -22.87 2.21 -27.68
C LYS A 318 -23.04 2.51 -26.19
N GLY A 319 -23.26 3.77 -25.82
CA GLY A 319 -23.51 4.13 -24.43
C GLY A 319 -24.87 3.65 -23.91
N ARG A 320 -25.88 3.51 -24.78
CA ARG A 320 -27.11 2.78 -24.46
C ARG A 320 -26.82 1.31 -24.15
N THR A 321 -26.07 0.59 -24.99
CA THR A 321 -25.65 -0.80 -24.71
C THR A 321 -24.85 -0.89 -23.41
N LEU A 322 -23.88 0.01 -23.20
CA LEU A 322 -23.01 0.01 -22.02
C LEU A 322 -23.78 0.27 -20.73
N SER A 323 -24.68 1.25 -20.73
CA SER A 323 -25.51 1.54 -19.56
C SER A 323 -26.46 0.40 -19.21
N ARG A 324 -27.04 -0.30 -20.20
CA ARG A 324 -27.84 -1.51 -19.99
C ARG A 324 -27.03 -2.69 -19.47
N PHE A 325 -25.80 -2.87 -19.96
CA PHE A 325 -24.89 -3.88 -19.42
C PHE A 325 -24.52 -3.60 -17.96
N LEU A 326 -24.27 -2.33 -17.61
CA LEU A 326 -24.01 -1.92 -16.23
C LEU A 326 -25.23 -2.04 -15.32
N GLU A 327 -26.44 -1.77 -15.82
CA GLU A 327 -27.69 -2.04 -15.11
C GLU A 327 -27.81 -3.55 -14.81
N TYR A 328 -27.59 -4.42 -15.80
CA TYR A 328 -27.56 -5.86 -15.57
C TYR A 328 -26.50 -6.23 -14.53
N ALA A 329 -25.27 -5.75 -14.68
CA ALA A 329 -24.16 -6.06 -13.79
C ALA A 329 -24.41 -5.63 -12.34
N LEU A 330 -25.01 -4.46 -12.13
CA LEU A 330 -25.33 -3.91 -10.81
C LEU A 330 -26.51 -4.63 -10.13
N CYS A 331 -27.36 -5.29 -10.91
CA CYS A 331 -28.59 -5.91 -10.44
C CYS A 331 -28.52 -7.44 -10.61
N GLU A 332 -29.08 -7.99 -11.68
CA GLU A 332 -29.17 -9.43 -11.92
C GLU A 332 -27.82 -10.14 -11.87
N GLY A 333 -26.78 -9.50 -12.41
CA GLY A 333 -25.42 -10.01 -12.44
C GLY A 333 -24.83 -10.30 -11.04
N GLN A 334 -25.28 -9.58 -10.01
CA GLN A 334 -24.76 -9.74 -8.65
C GLN A 334 -25.17 -11.08 -8.01
N GLN A 335 -26.30 -11.67 -8.42
CA GLN A 335 -26.81 -12.92 -7.81
C GLN A 335 -25.89 -14.12 -8.01
N THR A 336 -25.15 -14.16 -9.12
CA THR A 336 -24.33 -15.31 -9.50
C THR A 336 -22.89 -15.21 -9.01
N LEU A 337 -22.48 -14.07 -8.44
CA LEU A 337 -21.10 -13.81 -8.06
C LEU A 337 -20.62 -14.68 -6.88
N SER A 338 -21.42 -14.82 -5.83
CA SER A 338 -21.01 -15.50 -4.59
C SER A 338 -20.56 -16.95 -4.79
N GLY A 339 -21.17 -17.68 -5.74
CA GLY A 339 -20.79 -19.06 -6.07
C GLY A 339 -19.53 -19.17 -6.92
N SER A 340 -19.00 -18.05 -7.41
CA SER A 340 -17.89 -17.99 -8.36
C SER A 340 -16.58 -17.45 -7.76
N GLY A 341 -16.58 -17.04 -6.48
CA GLY A 341 -15.42 -16.49 -5.78
C GLY A 341 -15.47 -14.98 -5.56
N TYR A 342 -16.29 -14.26 -6.33
CA TYR A 342 -16.50 -12.83 -6.15
C TYR A 342 -17.50 -12.51 -5.04
N ALA A 343 -17.46 -11.26 -4.60
CA ALA A 343 -18.39 -10.70 -3.65
C ALA A 343 -19.36 -9.74 -4.36
N PRO A 344 -20.66 -9.86 -4.11
CA PRO A 344 -21.62 -8.85 -4.52
C PRO A 344 -21.36 -7.50 -3.83
N LEU A 345 -21.65 -6.39 -4.51
CA LEU A 345 -21.44 -5.04 -3.96
C LEU A 345 -22.37 -4.82 -2.75
N PRO A 346 -21.83 -4.37 -1.59
CA PRO A 346 -22.68 -3.96 -0.47
C PRO A 346 -23.41 -2.64 -0.83
N LEU A 347 -24.54 -2.39 -0.17
CA LEU A 347 -25.42 -1.26 -0.47
C LEU A 347 -24.70 0.10 -0.55
N PRO A 348 -23.81 0.48 0.40
CA PRO A 348 -23.12 1.77 0.35
C PRO A 348 -22.28 1.96 -0.93
N VAL A 349 -21.73 0.87 -1.47
CA VAL A 349 -20.95 0.90 -2.72
C VAL A 349 -21.89 0.92 -3.92
N ALA A 350 -22.90 0.04 -3.94
CA ALA A 350 -23.87 -0.04 -5.03
C ALA A 350 -24.60 1.30 -5.27
N GLN A 351 -24.92 2.05 -4.21
CA GLN A 351 -25.59 3.35 -4.27
C GLN A 351 -24.82 4.42 -5.06
N THR A 352 -23.51 4.28 -5.23
CA THR A 352 -22.70 5.24 -5.99
C THR A 352 -22.82 5.07 -7.50
N ALA A 353 -23.16 3.86 -7.97
CA ALA A 353 -23.13 3.50 -9.39
C ALA A 353 -24.25 4.13 -10.26
N PRO A 354 -25.53 4.19 -9.83
CA PRO A 354 -26.63 4.68 -10.68
C PRO A 354 -26.40 6.09 -11.23
N GLN A 355 -25.91 7.01 -10.39
CA GLN A 355 -25.64 8.38 -10.82
C GLN A 355 -24.52 8.44 -11.86
N LEU A 356 -23.49 7.61 -11.72
CA LEU A 356 -22.37 7.57 -12.65
C LEU A 356 -22.79 6.95 -13.99
N ILE A 357 -23.60 5.88 -13.96
CA ILE A 357 -24.17 5.24 -15.16
C ILE A 357 -25.07 6.22 -15.94
N SER A 358 -25.85 7.05 -15.24
CA SER A 358 -26.73 8.05 -15.89
C SER A 358 -25.98 9.12 -16.69
N ARG A 359 -24.68 9.29 -16.47
CA ARG A 359 -23.82 10.23 -17.21
C ARG A 359 -23.32 9.67 -18.53
N ILE A 360 -23.52 8.38 -18.80
CA ILE A 360 -23.10 7.75 -20.06
C ILE A 360 -24.02 8.26 -21.19
N PRO A 361 -23.48 8.77 -22.30
CA PRO A 361 -24.28 9.20 -23.45
C PRO A 361 -25.21 8.09 -23.93
N GLY A 362 -26.50 8.39 -24.07
CA GLY A 362 -27.50 7.41 -24.51
C GLY A 362 -28.08 6.53 -23.40
N ALA A 363 -27.67 6.71 -22.14
CA ALA A 363 -28.41 6.18 -20.99
C ALA A 363 -29.83 6.76 -20.96
N THR A 364 -30.85 5.90 -20.89
CA THR A 364 -32.25 6.31 -21.01
C THR A 364 -32.97 6.42 -19.67
N LYS A 365 -32.43 5.80 -18.62
CA LYS A 365 -32.96 5.81 -17.27
C LYS A 365 -31.84 5.69 -16.24
N MET A 366 -32.10 6.18 -15.03
CA MET A 366 -31.26 5.90 -13.88
C MET A 366 -31.57 4.47 -13.39
N VAL A 367 -30.55 3.75 -12.94
CA VAL A 367 -30.72 2.39 -12.38
C VAL A 367 -31.45 2.50 -11.05
N ASP A 368 -32.57 1.77 -10.92
CA ASP A 368 -33.36 1.68 -9.69
C ASP A 368 -32.90 0.49 -8.86
N LEU A 369 -32.14 0.75 -7.79
CA LEU A 369 -31.60 -0.29 -6.92
C LEU A 369 -32.67 -1.02 -6.09
N ASP A 370 -33.82 -0.39 -5.81
CA ASP A 370 -34.90 -1.03 -5.05
C ASP A 370 -35.59 -2.13 -5.88
N GLY A 371 -35.59 -1.97 -7.21
CA GLY A 371 -36.04 -2.99 -8.17
C GLY A 371 -35.00 -4.09 -8.45
N CYS A 372 -33.77 -3.96 -7.94
CA CYS A 372 -32.69 -4.88 -8.24
C CYS A 372 -32.72 -6.11 -7.33
N ARG A 373 -32.65 -7.29 -7.95
CA ARG A 373 -32.48 -8.54 -7.23
C ARG A 373 -31.00 -8.72 -6.88
N THR A 374 -30.65 -8.43 -5.63
CA THR A 374 -29.28 -8.62 -5.11
C THR A 374 -29.27 -9.50 -3.86
N PRO A 375 -28.20 -10.25 -3.60
CA PRO A 375 -28.08 -11.06 -2.38
C PRO A 375 -27.64 -10.25 -1.14
N MET A 376 -27.35 -8.94 -1.28
CA MET A 376 -26.73 -8.14 -0.21
C MET A 376 -27.69 -7.20 0.50
N PHE A 377 -28.74 -6.78 -0.18
CA PHE A 377 -29.73 -5.84 0.36
C PHE A 377 -31.10 -6.05 -0.29
N ALA A 378 -32.14 -5.77 0.46
CA ALA A 378 -33.53 -5.76 0.03
C ALA A 378 -34.08 -4.33 -0.03
N ALA A 379 -35.22 -4.15 -0.69
CA ALA A 379 -35.91 -2.86 -0.72
C ALA A 379 -36.17 -2.34 0.70
N GLY A 380 -35.80 -1.07 0.96
CA GLY A 380 -35.91 -0.43 2.26
C GLY A 380 -34.74 -0.66 3.23
N ASP A 381 -33.72 -1.44 2.85
CA ASP A 381 -32.50 -1.58 3.64
C ASP A 381 -31.71 -0.25 3.73
N THR A 382 -30.96 -0.09 4.82
CA THR A 382 -30.10 1.08 5.06
C THR A 382 -28.62 0.70 5.06
N ALA A 383 -27.73 1.69 5.04
CA ALA A 383 -26.29 1.46 5.10
C ALA A 383 -25.85 0.70 6.38
N THR A 384 -26.57 0.89 7.49
CA THR A 384 -26.23 0.33 8.80
C THR A 384 -27.10 -0.85 9.22
N ASP A 385 -28.22 -1.10 8.53
CA ASP A 385 -29.10 -2.24 8.76
C ASP A 385 -29.59 -2.78 7.42
N ASN A 386 -28.97 -3.87 6.98
CA ASN A 386 -29.23 -4.52 5.69
C ASN A 386 -29.08 -6.04 5.77
N LEU A 387 -29.57 -6.73 4.74
CA LEU A 387 -29.57 -8.19 4.66
C LEU A 387 -28.18 -8.81 4.90
N LEU A 388 -27.12 -8.25 4.31
CA LEU A 388 -25.75 -8.69 4.51
C LEU A 388 -25.36 -8.66 6.00
N LEU A 389 -25.54 -7.54 6.69
CA LEU A 389 -25.15 -7.42 8.10
C LEU A 389 -25.94 -8.35 9.02
N ARG A 390 -27.19 -8.67 8.67
CA ARG A 390 -28.06 -9.59 9.43
C ARG A 390 -27.75 -11.07 9.20
N THR A 391 -27.19 -11.43 8.04
CA THR A 391 -27.04 -12.84 7.62
C THR A 391 -25.59 -13.31 7.47
N ALA A 392 -24.62 -12.40 7.41
CA ALA A 392 -23.21 -12.77 7.27
C ALA A 392 -22.75 -13.62 8.47
N PRO A 393 -22.22 -14.83 8.25
CA PRO A 393 -21.83 -15.75 9.31
C PRO A 393 -20.62 -15.21 10.07
N MET A 394 -20.60 -15.45 11.39
CA MET A 394 -19.41 -15.25 12.22
C MET A 394 -18.32 -16.26 11.83
N PRO A 395 -17.04 -15.87 11.85
CA PRO A 395 -15.96 -16.85 11.76
C PRO A 395 -16.04 -17.85 12.91
N PRO A 396 -15.62 -19.11 12.71
CA PRO A 396 -15.51 -20.09 13.79
C PRO A 396 -14.60 -19.59 14.92
N GLU A 397 -14.92 -19.92 16.17
CA GLU A 397 -14.05 -19.56 17.31
C GLU A 397 -12.67 -20.22 17.22
N THR A 398 -12.55 -21.35 16.51
CA THR A 398 -11.26 -21.99 16.21
C THR A 398 -10.35 -21.12 15.34
N ASP A 399 -10.91 -20.17 14.59
CA ASP A 399 -10.17 -19.20 13.79
C ASP A 399 -9.81 -17.93 14.56
N ARG A 400 -10.22 -17.82 15.83
CA ARG A 400 -9.77 -16.72 16.69
C ARG A 400 -8.27 -16.87 16.96
N TYR A 401 -7.56 -15.76 16.86
CA TYR A 401 -6.16 -15.68 17.24
C TYR A 401 -6.03 -15.97 18.75
N ALA A 402 -5.28 -17.01 19.08
CA ALA A 402 -5.09 -17.47 20.45
C ALA A 402 -3.87 -16.85 21.15
N GLY A 403 -3.05 -16.07 20.43
CA GLY A 403 -1.93 -15.30 21.00
C GLY A 403 -2.40 -14.00 21.66
N PRO A 404 -1.49 -13.23 22.30
CA PRO A 404 -1.82 -11.90 22.81
C PRO A 404 -2.39 -11.04 21.67
N ALA A 405 -3.50 -10.34 21.91
CA ALA A 405 -4.27 -9.69 20.85
C ALA A 405 -3.37 -8.78 20.02
N THR A 406 -3.08 -9.15 18.78
CA THR A 406 -2.36 -8.29 17.84
C THR A 406 -3.29 -7.15 17.45
N ARG A 407 -3.18 -6.03 18.16
CA ARG A 407 -3.82 -4.79 17.75
C ARG A 407 -3.03 -4.23 16.57
N PRO A 408 -3.67 -3.96 15.43
CA PRO A 408 -2.99 -3.48 14.22
C PRO A 408 -2.42 -2.05 14.35
N ASP A 409 -2.76 -1.35 15.43
CA ASP A 409 -2.25 -0.05 15.85
C ASP A 409 -1.27 -0.15 17.03
N GLU A 410 -1.05 -1.35 17.58
CA GLU A 410 -0.16 -1.61 18.70
C GLU A 410 0.98 -2.49 18.19
N VAL A 411 2.16 -1.88 18.06
CA VAL A 411 3.41 -2.60 17.79
C VAL A 411 3.72 -3.45 19.04
N GLU A 412 3.20 -4.67 19.12
CA GLU A 412 3.60 -5.61 20.18
C GLU A 412 4.97 -6.20 19.84
N GLY A 413 5.94 -5.87 20.70
CA GLY A 413 7.29 -6.42 20.72
C GLY A 413 8.23 -5.69 19.77
N VAL A 414 8.91 -4.66 20.27
CA VAL A 414 10.09 -4.12 19.58
C VAL A 414 11.13 -5.24 19.52
N ASP A 415 11.28 -5.86 18.36
CA ASP A 415 12.61 -6.30 17.96
C ASP A 415 13.47 -5.05 17.99
N VAL A 416 14.32 -4.93 19.01
CA VAL A 416 15.36 -3.91 19.04
C VAL A 416 16.41 -4.36 18.03
N SER A 417 16.11 -4.16 16.76
CA SER A 417 17.11 -4.22 15.70
C SER A 417 17.60 -2.81 15.46
N ALA A 418 18.76 -2.51 16.06
CA ALA A 418 19.55 -1.37 15.63
C ALA A 418 20.32 -1.81 14.38
N THR A 419 20.16 -1.09 13.27
CA THR A 419 21.18 -1.15 12.23
C THR A 419 22.39 -0.40 12.79
N VAL A 420 23.41 -1.13 13.25
CA VAL A 420 24.71 -0.53 13.54
C VAL A 420 25.37 -0.25 12.20
N THR A 421 25.08 0.92 11.62
CA THR A 421 25.88 1.45 10.53
C THR A 421 27.13 2.05 11.16
N ALA A 422 28.14 1.23 11.47
CA ALA A 422 29.46 1.79 11.77
C ALA A 422 29.97 2.43 10.47
N SER A 423 29.92 3.76 10.41
CA SER A 423 30.45 4.56 9.30
C SER A 423 31.98 4.69 9.37
N ASP A 424 32.60 4.17 10.44
CA ASP A 424 34.00 4.33 10.81
C ASP A 424 34.43 5.80 10.88
N LEU A 425 33.47 6.68 11.15
CA LEU A 425 33.63 8.13 11.06
C LEU A 425 34.17 8.68 12.39
N PHE A 426 35.30 9.38 12.31
CA PHE A 426 35.84 10.17 13.42
C PHE A 426 36.08 11.60 12.95
N GLN A 427 35.17 12.49 13.31
CA GLN A 427 35.11 13.82 12.72
C GLN A 427 34.81 14.91 13.76
N LEU A 428 35.55 16.00 13.68
CA LEU A 428 35.21 17.27 14.30
C LEU A 428 34.62 18.19 13.23
N THR A 429 33.38 18.64 13.43
CA THR A 429 32.75 19.66 12.57
C THR A 429 32.68 20.96 13.34
N ALA A 430 33.36 21.98 12.85
CA ALA A 430 33.28 23.36 13.35
C ALA A 430 32.72 24.27 12.24
N PRO A 431 32.15 25.44 12.58
CA PRO A 431 31.68 26.39 11.57
C PRO A 431 32.86 26.83 10.68
N ALA A 432 32.62 26.89 9.36
CA ALA A 432 33.69 27.19 8.39
C ALA A 432 34.29 28.61 8.52
N SER A 433 33.65 29.52 9.26
CA SER A 433 34.19 30.83 9.60
C SER A 433 33.41 31.49 10.75
N SER A 434 33.96 31.50 11.95
CA SER A 434 33.52 32.38 13.05
C SER A 434 34.71 33.15 13.61
N ALA A 435 35.04 34.29 13.00
CA ALA A 435 35.84 35.28 13.70
C ALA A 435 35.00 35.81 14.87
N VAL A 436 35.46 35.60 16.11
CA VAL A 436 34.79 36.14 17.29
C VAL A 436 35.33 37.54 17.55
N ASP A 437 34.51 38.55 17.28
CA ASP A 437 34.85 39.95 17.52
C ASP A 437 34.32 40.41 18.90
N PHE A 438 35.25 40.81 19.78
CA PHE A 438 34.93 41.36 21.10
C PHE A 438 34.60 42.86 21.04
N GLY A 439 34.81 43.52 19.91
CA GLY A 439 34.61 44.95 19.72
C GLY A 439 35.61 45.81 20.50
N ASP A 440 35.24 47.07 20.75
CA ASP A 440 36.06 47.99 21.53
C ASP A 440 36.00 47.64 23.02
N VAL A 441 37.12 47.18 23.58
CA VAL A 441 37.23 46.80 25.00
C VAL A 441 38.19 47.73 25.74
N GLY A 442 37.77 48.21 26.92
CA GLY A 442 38.59 49.08 27.76
C GLY A 442 39.70 48.31 28.50
N ARG A 443 40.84 48.99 28.75
CA ARG A 443 41.91 48.41 29.59
C ARG A 443 41.45 48.25 31.02
N GLY A 444 41.62 47.05 31.59
CA GLY A 444 41.15 46.74 32.95
C GLY A 444 39.63 46.87 33.13
N SER A 445 38.86 46.93 32.05
CA SER A 445 37.39 47.02 32.13
C SER A 445 36.76 45.69 32.56
N ALA A 446 35.44 45.70 32.74
CA ALA A 446 34.66 44.48 32.92
C ALA A 446 34.88 43.49 31.75
N GLU A 447 34.65 42.22 32.03
CA GLU A 447 34.74 41.13 31.06
C GLU A 447 33.72 41.31 29.92
N VAL A 448 34.16 41.03 28.70
CA VAL A 448 33.29 41.00 27.53
C VAL A 448 33.05 39.56 27.12
N ALA A 449 31.78 39.15 27.10
CA ALA A 449 31.39 37.79 26.75
C ALA A 449 31.00 37.67 25.26
N ARG A 450 31.41 36.56 24.63
CA ARG A 450 31.02 36.13 23.29
C ARG A 450 30.86 34.61 23.26
N SER A 451 30.08 34.08 22.32
CA SER A 451 30.02 32.64 22.07
C SER A 451 31.08 32.26 21.02
N LEU A 452 31.74 31.12 21.23
CA LEU A 452 32.65 30.51 20.26
C LEU A 452 31.89 30.01 19.02
N GLY A 453 30.62 29.64 19.20
CA GLY A 453 29.77 29.04 18.19
C GLY A 453 29.76 27.51 18.26
N ARG A 454 28.74 26.92 17.65
CA ARG A 454 28.46 25.49 17.73
C ARG A 454 29.49 24.65 16.97
N PHE A 455 30.04 23.62 17.61
CA PHE A 455 30.84 22.57 16.99
C PHE A 455 30.33 21.18 17.41
N SER A 456 30.67 20.15 16.65
CA SER A 456 30.27 18.77 16.95
C SER A 456 31.38 17.75 16.76
N VAL A 457 31.36 16.71 17.60
CA VAL A 457 32.25 15.56 17.50
C VAL A 457 31.41 14.33 17.13
N VAL A 458 31.77 13.68 16.03
CA VAL A 458 31.25 12.37 15.65
C VAL A 458 32.35 11.34 15.90
N ASP A 459 32.09 10.38 16.78
CA ASP A 459 32.87 9.15 16.94
C ASP A 459 31.98 7.93 16.72
N ASP A 460 32.08 7.38 15.52
CA ASP A 460 31.43 6.16 15.06
C ASP A 460 32.49 5.18 14.51
N ARG A 461 33.70 5.22 15.10
CA ARG A 461 34.80 4.32 14.76
C ARG A 461 34.44 2.88 15.10
N ASN A 462 34.95 1.94 14.29
CA ASN A 462 34.86 0.51 14.56
C ASN A 462 35.50 0.09 15.90
N ARG A 463 36.44 0.90 16.43
CA ARG A 463 37.04 0.74 17.76
C ARG A 463 36.95 2.04 18.54
N LEU A 464 36.08 2.05 19.54
CA LEU A 464 35.80 3.22 20.38
C LEU A 464 36.79 3.30 21.55
N GLY A 465 38.03 3.72 21.27
CA GLY A 465 39.09 3.90 22.27
C GLY A 465 38.87 5.07 23.25
N GLY A 466 37.88 5.93 22.96
CA GLY A 466 37.63 7.21 23.60
C GLY A 466 38.29 8.35 22.83
N TRP A 467 38.03 9.60 23.24
CA TRP A 467 38.59 10.79 22.60
C TRP A 467 38.69 11.99 23.56
N ASN A 468 39.56 12.94 23.21
CA ASN A 468 39.67 14.25 23.83
C ASN A 468 39.43 15.33 22.78
N LEU A 469 38.56 16.30 23.08
CA LEU A 469 38.51 17.54 22.34
C LEU A 469 39.31 18.59 23.10
N GLN A 470 40.46 18.94 22.55
CA GLN A 470 41.40 19.88 23.13
C GLN A 470 41.25 21.25 22.48
N LEU A 471 41.29 22.31 23.27
CA LEU A 471 41.31 23.69 22.82
C LEU A 471 42.64 24.33 23.22
N SER A 472 43.26 25.03 22.29
CA SER A 472 44.44 25.87 22.52
C SER A 472 44.18 27.30 22.08
N VAL A 473 44.79 28.26 22.77
CA VAL A 473 44.69 29.69 22.45
C VAL A 473 46.10 30.27 22.46
N SER A 474 46.49 30.93 21.37
CA SER A 474 47.74 31.68 21.33
C SER A 474 47.63 32.96 22.13
N ASP A 475 48.76 33.51 22.58
CA ASP A 475 48.77 34.87 23.12
C ASP A 475 48.15 35.86 22.12
N PHE A 476 47.54 36.91 22.65
CA PHE A 476 47.00 37.99 21.85
C PHE A 476 48.16 38.85 21.35
N VAL A 477 48.25 39.03 20.03
CA VAL A 477 49.34 39.76 19.38
C VAL A 477 48.75 40.93 18.60
N GLY A 478 49.39 42.09 18.70
CA GLY A 478 49.00 43.29 17.98
C GLY A 478 49.01 43.06 16.47
N THR A 479 47.99 43.56 15.76
CA THR A 479 47.89 43.39 14.30
C THR A 479 48.94 44.22 13.56
N ASP A 480 49.22 45.41 14.07
CA ASP A 480 50.11 46.38 13.45
C ASP A 480 51.53 46.33 14.02
N ASP A 481 51.70 45.67 15.18
CA ASP A 481 52.93 45.59 15.93
C ASP A 481 52.98 44.26 16.71
N PRO A 482 53.75 43.27 16.25
CA PRO A 482 53.80 41.94 16.86
C PRO A 482 54.52 41.91 18.21
N ASP A 483 55.20 42.99 18.61
CA ASP A 483 55.81 43.08 19.94
C ASP A 483 54.80 43.48 21.02
N ARG A 484 53.65 44.02 20.62
CA ARG A 484 52.49 44.19 21.50
C ARG A 484 51.84 42.84 21.70
N ARG A 485 51.97 42.29 22.90
CA ARG A 485 51.34 41.01 23.26
C ARG A 485 50.80 41.00 24.67
N PHE A 486 49.76 40.22 24.90
CA PHE A 486 49.34 39.83 26.24
C PHE A 486 48.89 38.37 26.28
N SER A 487 49.00 37.78 27.47
CA SER A 487 48.80 36.35 27.65
C SER A 487 47.39 35.89 27.27
N SER A 488 47.29 34.71 26.66
CA SER A 488 46.02 34.02 26.41
C SER A 488 45.23 33.73 27.69
N SER A 489 45.87 33.68 28.86
CA SER A 489 45.21 33.53 30.17
C SER A 489 44.13 34.58 30.45
N PHE A 490 44.16 35.73 29.76
CA PHE A 490 43.13 36.76 29.84
C PHE A 490 41.83 36.45 29.07
N LEU A 491 41.78 35.30 28.40
CA LEU A 491 40.56 34.71 27.85
C LEU A 491 40.11 33.58 28.78
N GLY A 492 38.93 33.72 29.38
CA GLY A 492 38.24 32.65 30.10
C GLY A 492 37.34 31.86 29.15
N ILE A 493 37.17 30.57 29.41
CA ILE A 493 36.36 29.67 28.59
C ILE A 493 35.47 28.81 29.48
N ALA A 494 34.16 28.87 29.24
CA ALA A 494 33.18 27.99 29.85
C ALA A 494 32.59 27.07 28.77
N PRO A 495 33.00 25.79 28.70
CA PRO A 495 32.42 24.83 27.77
C PRO A 495 30.95 24.58 28.13
N ARG A 496 30.12 24.37 27.12
CA ARG A 496 28.71 23.99 27.28
C ARG A 496 28.37 22.86 26.35
N GLU A 497 27.71 21.86 26.92
CA GLU A 497 27.05 20.84 26.13
C GLU A 497 25.70 21.39 25.66
N MET A 498 25.45 21.35 24.35
CA MET A 498 24.22 21.87 23.77
C MET A 498 23.06 20.87 23.84
N ALA A 499 23.40 19.59 23.88
CA ALA A 499 22.49 18.47 24.08
C ALA A 499 23.24 17.35 24.80
N HIS A 500 22.66 16.84 25.88
CA HIS A 500 23.30 15.82 26.71
C HIS A 500 23.60 14.54 25.92
N GLN A 501 24.85 14.06 25.99
CA GLN A 501 25.29 12.81 25.40
C GLN A 501 25.93 11.91 26.48
N ASP A 502 25.39 10.70 26.63
CA ASP A 502 25.94 9.70 27.55
C ASP A 502 27.40 9.36 27.21
N GLY A 503 28.24 9.24 28.24
CA GLY A 503 29.67 8.93 28.06
C GLY A 503 30.51 10.08 27.52
N VAL A 504 29.96 11.29 27.43
CA VAL A 504 30.67 12.54 27.16
C VAL A 504 30.70 13.39 28.43
N THR A 505 31.87 13.93 28.78
CA THR A 505 32.05 14.84 29.91
C THR A 505 32.62 16.16 29.41
N ILE A 506 32.05 17.28 29.87
CA ILE A 506 32.58 18.63 29.63
C ILE A 506 33.51 19.05 30.77
N ALA A 507 34.56 19.78 30.45
CA ALA A 507 35.48 20.31 31.44
C ALA A 507 34.88 21.49 32.20
N GLU A 508 35.41 21.74 33.40
CA GLU A 508 35.07 22.92 34.18
C GLU A 508 35.49 24.22 33.46
N ALA A 509 34.75 25.29 33.75
CA ALA A 509 35.06 26.61 33.22
C ALA A 509 36.41 27.10 33.76
N GLN A 510 37.20 27.72 32.89
CA GLN A 510 38.41 28.44 33.27
C GLN A 510 38.13 29.94 33.30
N GLU A 511 38.34 30.54 34.48
CA GLU A 511 38.08 31.96 34.71
C GLU A 511 39.19 32.86 34.14
N VAL A 512 38.82 34.11 33.86
CA VAL A 512 39.72 35.10 33.26
C VAL A 512 40.92 35.41 34.16
N GLY A 513 42.13 35.23 33.63
CA GLY A 513 43.40 35.39 34.34
C GLY A 513 43.91 34.12 34.99
N GLN A 514 43.14 33.02 34.94
CA GLN A 514 43.54 31.70 35.45
C GLN A 514 43.53 30.61 34.36
N ALA A 515 43.16 30.96 33.13
CA ALA A 515 43.08 30.01 32.03
C ALA A 515 44.47 29.46 31.64
N ILE A 516 44.54 28.15 31.43
CA ILE A 516 45.74 27.40 31.06
C ILE A 516 45.42 26.63 29.78
N TYR A 517 46.19 26.91 28.72
CA TYR A 517 46.06 26.27 27.42
C TYR A 517 47.28 25.40 27.07
N PRO A 518 47.10 24.27 26.36
CA PRO A 518 45.82 23.75 25.89
C PRO A 518 44.99 23.11 27.01
N MET A 519 43.66 23.28 26.97
CA MET A 519 42.72 22.65 27.90
C MET A 519 41.89 21.58 27.17
N ASN A 520 41.44 20.55 27.89
CA ASN A 520 40.39 19.69 27.37
C ASN A 520 39.05 20.43 27.54
N LEU A 521 38.25 20.50 26.48
CA LEU A 521 36.88 21.03 26.55
C LEU A 521 35.87 19.93 26.85
N ALA A 522 36.06 18.78 26.21
CA ALA A 522 35.19 17.62 26.36
C ALA A 522 35.97 16.34 26.16
N THR A 523 35.51 15.26 26.78
CA THR A 523 36.08 13.92 26.62
C THR A 523 34.99 12.92 26.37
N GLY A 524 35.19 12.04 25.39
CA GLY A 524 34.40 10.83 25.20
C GLY A 524 35.08 9.64 25.87
N GLU A 525 34.37 8.96 26.75
CA GLU A 525 34.86 7.74 27.38
C GLU A 525 35.06 6.60 26.38
N ARG A 526 35.82 5.57 26.78
CA ARG A 526 36.00 4.37 25.97
C ARG A 526 34.64 3.67 25.83
N GLY A 527 34.29 3.27 24.62
CA GLY A 527 33.00 2.63 24.33
C GLY A 527 31.87 3.60 23.99
N THR A 528 32.08 4.91 24.12
CA THR A 528 31.10 5.93 23.72
C THR A 528 31.08 6.07 22.20
N SER A 529 29.93 5.83 21.58
CA SER A 529 29.66 6.17 20.18
C SER A 529 28.66 7.33 20.11
N THR A 530 28.78 8.17 19.09
CA THR A 530 27.80 9.21 18.79
C THR A 530 27.10 8.89 17.48
N THR A 531 25.82 9.24 17.36
CA THR A 531 25.12 9.18 16.07
C THR A 531 25.78 10.08 15.02
N LEU A 532 25.39 9.97 13.75
CA LEU A 532 25.87 10.87 12.67
C LEU A 532 25.57 12.36 12.92
N ALA A 533 24.69 12.70 13.86
CA ALA A 533 24.45 14.08 14.29
C ALA A 533 25.59 14.63 15.19
N GLY A 534 26.37 13.74 15.81
CA GLY A 534 27.48 14.06 16.71
C GLY A 534 27.06 14.59 18.08
N ALA A 535 27.97 14.55 19.05
CA ALA A 535 27.85 15.31 20.29
C ALA A 535 28.10 16.80 19.98
N THR A 536 27.18 17.67 20.39
CA THR A 536 27.22 19.10 20.02
C THR A 536 27.54 19.98 21.22
N PHE A 537 28.41 20.96 20.99
CA PHE A 537 28.96 21.82 22.03
C PHE A 537 28.97 23.27 21.57
N ASP A 538 29.09 24.17 22.54
CA ASP A 538 29.42 25.58 22.39
C ASP A 538 30.37 25.96 23.54
N ALA A 539 30.95 27.16 23.50
CA ALA A 539 31.72 27.67 24.63
C ALA A 539 31.50 29.18 24.79
N ASP A 540 31.25 29.63 26.01
CA ASP A 540 31.29 31.06 26.32
C ASP A 540 32.73 31.50 26.50
N LEU A 541 33.14 32.49 25.71
CA LEU A 541 34.42 33.14 25.77
C LEU A 541 34.26 34.46 26.54
N ARG A 542 35.10 34.68 27.55
CA ARG A 542 35.13 35.94 28.33
C ARG A 542 36.50 36.56 28.24
N LEU A 543 36.59 37.78 27.71
CA LEU A 543 37.86 38.48 27.57
C LEU A 543 37.92 39.66 28.55
N ARG A 544 39.04 39.80 29.27
CA ARG A 544 39.40 41.02 30.00
C ARG A 544 40.76 41.52 29.53
N VAL A 545 40.81 42.71 28.94
CA VAL A 545 42.08 43.29 28.50
C VAL A 545 42.91 43.72 29.73
N PRO A 546 44.20 43.35 29.83
CA PRO A 546 45.06 43.79 30.92
C PRO A 546 45.13 45.31 31.05
N GLY A 547 45.29 45.82 32.28
CA GLY A 547 45.36 47.26 32.53
C GLY A 547 46.59 47.94 31.89
N ASP A 548 47.65 47.17 31.67
CA ASP A 548 48.94 47.58 31.10
C ASP A 548 49.08 47.29 29.59
N ALA A 549 48.03 46.75 28.94
CA ALA A 549 48.04 46.54 27.50
C ALA A 549 48.20 47.86 26.73
N SER A 550 48.94 47.82 25.63
CA SER A 550 49.06 48.97 24.71
C SER A 550 47.76 49.15 23.92
N ALA A 551 47.44 50.38 23.53
CA ALA A 551 46.29 50.62 22.64
C ALA A 551 46.59 50.06 21.23
N GLY A 552 45.62 49.39 20.62
CA GLY A 552 45.72 48.82 19.27
C GLY A 552 44.78 47.63 19.09
N ALA A 553 44.70 47.14 17.85
CA ALA A 553 43.97 45.91 17.53
C ALA A 553 44.85 44.69 17.83
N TYR A 554 44.24 43.64 18.37
CA TYR A 554 44.91 42.39 18.74
C TYR A 554 44.20 41.21 18.09
N ARG A 555 44.95 40.16 17.77
CA ARG A 555 44.42 38.89 17.30
C ARG A 555 44.99 37.73 18.12
N SER A 556 44.19 36.69 18.30
CA SER A 556 44.62 35.41 18.86
C SER A 556 44.04 34.29 17.99
N MET A 557 44.73 33.15 17.95
CA MET A 557 44.27 31.94 17.26
C MET A 557 43.78 30.93 18.28
N LEU A 558 42.52 30.52 18.13
CA LEU A 558 41.91 29.43 18.88
C LEU A 558 41.84 28.19 17.99
N THR A 559 42.41 27.08 18.45
CA THR A 559 42.45 25.82 17.70
C THR A 559 41.73 24.73 18.49
N LEU A 560 40.77 24.07 17.85
CA LEU A 560 40.13 22.86 18.33
C LEU A 560 40.80 21.63 17.69
N THR A 561 41.22 20.68 18.53
CA THR A 561 41.88 19.44 18.10
C THR A 561 41.13 18.26 18.69
N LEU A 562 40.57 17.43 17.82
CA LEU A 562 39.97 16.16 18.21
C LEU A 562 41.05 15.06 18.19
N ILE A 563 41.26 14.42 19.33
CA ILE A 563 42.32 13.42 19.55
C ILE A 563 41.66 12.10 19.94
N GLY A 564 41.80 11.08 19.09
CA GLY A 564 41.39 9.72 19.43
C GLY A 564 42.37 9.08 20.42
N ARG A 565 41.84 8.32 21.39
CA ARG A 565 42.63 7.53 22.35
C ARG A 565 42.78 6.07 21.92
#